data_AF-A0A2V8JJS6-F1
#
_entry.id   AF-A0A2V8JJS6-F1
#
_cell.length_a   1.000
_cell.length_b   1.000
_cell.length_c   1.000
_cell.angle_alpha   90.00
_cell.angle_beta   90.00
_cell.angle_gamma   90.00
#
_symmetry.space_group_name_H-M   'P 1'
#
loop_
_entity.id
_entity.type
_entity.pdbx_description
1 polymer ?
#
loop_
_entity_poly.entity_id
_entity_poly.type
_entity_poly.pdbx_seq_one_letter_code
_entity_poly.pdbx_strand_id
1 'polypeptide(L)'
;MSEAGILVLGVAEIVRLHAEAYLRQYGSSLSSVQKRALRDISACRTPLLGGHVYQCGHCQEKVFSYHSCRNRSCPKCHQAQACS
;
A
#
# COMPACT_ATOMS: atom_id res chain seq x y z
N MET A 1 30.35 -5.23 2.04
CA MET A 1 29.50 -6.22 1.36
C MET A 1 28.15 -5.55 1.15
N SER A 2 28.03 -4.78 0.06
CA SER A 2 26.81 -4.06 -0.28
C SER A 2 25.93 -4.99 -1.09
N GLU A 3 24.98 -5.66 -0.44
CA GLU A 3 23.87 -6.30 -1.14
C GLU A 3 22.98 -5.19 -1.67
N ALA A 4 23.16 -4.86 -2.95
CA ALA A 4 22.15 -4.17 -3.73
C ALA A 4 20.95 -5.12 -3.86
N GLY A 5 20.14 -5.18 -2.81
CA GLY A 5 18.87 -5.89 -2.80
C GLY A 5 18.01 -5.35 -3.93
N ILE A 6 17.51 -6.26 -4.78
CA ILE A 6 16.59 -5.95 -5.86
C ILE A 6 15.50 -5.02 -5.32
N LEU A 7 15.45 -3.78 -5.83
CA LEU A 7 14.34 -2.85 -5.63
C LEU A 7 13.13 -3.40 -6.38
N VAL A 8 12.46 -4.40 -5.82
CA VAL A 8 11.17 -4.86 -6.32
C VAL A 8 10.15 -3.75 -6.03
N LEU A 9 9.85 -2.94 -7.03
CA LEU A 9 8.77 -1.96 -6.95
C LEU A 9 7.44 -2.70 -6.82
N GLY A 10 6.84 -2.63 -5.63
CA GLY A 10 5.51 -3.18 -5.41
C GLY A 10 4.43 -2.38 -6.14
N VAL A 11 3.28 -3.01 -6.42
CA VAL A 11 2.16 -2.38 -7.14
C VAL A 11 1.75 -1.03 -6.55
N ALA A 12 1.73 -0.88 -5.22
CA ALA A 12 1.38 0.38 -4.57
C ALA A 12 2.38 1.52 -4.84
N GLU A 13 3.65 1.21 -5.11
CA GLU A 13 4.66 2.20 -5.51
C GLU A 13 4.43 2.63 -6.95
N ILE A 14 4.24 1.66 -7.87
CA ILE A 14 3.95 1.93 -9.29
C ILE A 14 2.69 2.80 -9.43
N VAL A 15 1.62 2.47 -8.69
CA VAL A 15 0.39 3.25 -8.70
C VAL A 15 0.63 4.67 -8.16
N ARG A 16 1.43 4.86 -7.11
CA ARG A 16 1.77 6.21 -6.61
C ARG A 16 2.51 7.04 -7.66
N LEU A 17 3.46 6.44 -8.37
CA LEU A 17 4.27 7.13 -9.36
C LEU A 17 3.49 7.49 -10.64
N HIS A 18 2.52 6.66 -11.03
CA HIS A 18 1.92 6.76 -12.37
C HIS A 18 0.41 6.95 -12.42
N ALA A 19 -0.33 6.79 -11.30
CA ALA A 19 -1.79 6.85 -11.33
C ALA A 19 -2.33 8.20 -11.84
N GLU A 20 -1.67 9.31 -11.52
CA GLU A 20 -2.14 10.62 -11.97
C GLU A 20 -2.03 10.76 -13.50
N ALA A 21 -0.88 10.40 -14.07
CA ALA A 21 -0.69 10.40 -15.53
C ALA A 21 -1.65 9.43 -16.22
N TYR A 22 -1.83 8.23 -15.66
CA TYR A 22 -2.76 7.23 -16.16
C TYR A 22 -4.23 7.72 -16.12
N LEU A 23 -4.64 8.38 -15.04
CA LEU A 23 -5.98 8.96 -14.90
C LEU A 23 -6.21 10.13 -15.85
N ARG A 24 -5.19 10.96 -16.13
CA ARG A 24 -5.30 12.03 -17.13
C ARG A 24 -5.49 11.46 -18.54
N GLN A 25 -4.78 10.38 -18.88
CA GLN A 25 -4.83 9.80 -20.21
C GLN A 25 -6.06 8.91 -20.45
N TYR A 26 -6.45 8.10 -19.47
CA TYR A 26 -7.47 7.05 -19.64
C TYR A 26 -8.68 7.20 -18.70
N GLY A 27 -8.75 8.27 -17.90
CA GLY A 27 -9.76 8.43 -16.86
C GLY A 27 -11.21 8.39 -17.35
N SER A 28 -11.50 8.79 -18.58
CA SER A 28 -12.85 8.71 -19.16
C SER A 28 -13.30 7.25 -19.41
N SER A 29 -12.36 6.35 -19.70
CA SER A 29 -12.63 4.94 -19.99
C SER A 29 -12.65 4.04 -18.76
N LEU A 30 -12.21 4.54 -17.60
CA LEU A 30 -12.19 3.75 -16.36
C LEU A 30 -13.52 3.82 -15.61
N SER A 31 -13.97 2.65 -15.15
CA SER A 31 -15.09 2.53 -14.20
C SER A 31 -14.78 3.23 -12.87
N SER A 32 -15.84 3.56 -12.13
CA SER A 32 -15.73 4.11 -10.77
C SER A 32 -14.95 3.19 -9.83
N VAL A 33 -15.11 1.86 -9.98
CA VAL A 33 -14.42 0.83 -9.21
C VAL A 33 -12.91 0.85 -9.48
N GLN A 34 -12.49 0.94 -10.75
CA GLN A 34 -11.07 1.04 -11.11
C GLN A 34 -10.43 2.32 -10.58
N LYS A 35 -11.12 3.47 -10.72
CA LYS A 35 -10.65 4.75 -10.16
C LYS A 35 -10.50 4.68 -8.64
N ARG A 36 -11.44 4.03 -7.94
CA ARG A 36 -11.36 3.80 -6.50
C ARG A 36 -10.18 2.89 -6.14
N ALA A 37 -9.96 1.81 -6.89
CA ALA A 37 -8.82 0.94 -6.66
C ALA A 37 -7.48 1.71 -6.78
N LEU A 38 -7.30 2.55 -7.79
CA LEU A 38 -6.09 3.38 -7.93
C LEU A 38 -5.87 4.30 -6.73
N ARG A 39 -6.92 5.01 -6.27
CA ARG A 39 -6.83 5.88 -5.08
C ARG A 39 -6.54 5.11 -3.79
N ASP A 40 -7.24 3.99 -3.58
CA ASP A 40 -7.07 3.21 -2.36
C ASP A 40 -5.68 2.56 -2.32
N ILE A 41 -5.21 2.03 -3.45
CA ILE A 41 -3.90 1.38 -3.55
C ILE A 41 -2.77 2.41 -3.37
N SER A 42 -2.91 3.63 -3.88
CA SER A 42 -1.89 4.68 -3.69
C SER A 42 -1.81 5.18 -2.23
N ALA A 43 -2.94 5.20 -1.51
CA ALA A 43 -3.00 5.60 -0.10
C ALA A 43 -2.57 4.50 0.89
N CYS A 44 -2.53 3.24 0.44
CA CYS A 44 -2.30 2.09 1.32
C CYS A 44 -0.95 2.14 2.04
N ARG A 45 -0.97 1.98 3.38
CA ARG A 45 0.22 2.03 4.25
C ARG A 45 0.99 3.35 4.16
N THR A 46 0.27 4.46 4.08
CA THR A 46 0.83 5.82 4.12
C THR A 46 0.24 6.59 5.30
N PRO A 47 0.86 7.71 5.73
CA PRO A 47 0.31 8.58 6.76
C PRO A 47 -1.14 9.04 6.50
N LEU A 48 -1.55 9.10 5.23
CA LEU A 48 -2.90 9.52 4.83
C LEU A 48 -4.01 8.70 5.48
N LEU A 49 -3.76 7.42 5.77
CA LEU A 49 -4.74 6.52 6.40
C LEU A 49 -4.60 6.44 7.93
N GLY A 50 -3.67 7.20 8.51
CA GLY A 50 -3.27 7.06 9.91
C GLY A 50 -2.49 5.76 10.17
N GLY A 51 -2.22 5.49 11.43
CA GLY A 51 -1.51 4.29 11.85
C GLY A 51 -1.76 3.95 13.31
N HIS A 52 -1.25 2.80 13.72
CA HIS A 52 -1.43 2.26 15.06
C HIS A 52 -0.10 1.69 15.57
N VAL A 53 0.15 1.87 16.86
CA VAL A 53 1.26 1.21 17.57
C VAL A 53 0.72 -0.11 18.11
N TYR A 54 1.22 -1.21 17.58
CA TYR A 54 0.95 -2.55 18.06
C TYR A 54 2.01 -2.91 19.10
N GLN A 55 1.57 -3.43 20.24
CA GLN A 55 2.48 -3.99 21.25
C GLN A 55 2.31 -5.51 21.24
N CYS A 56 3.40 -6.23 21.05
CA CYS A 56 3.38 -7.69 21.13
C CYS A 56 3.14 -8.10 22.58
N GLY A 57 2.09 -8.91 22.82
CA GLY A 57 1.80 -9.42 24.17
C GLY A 57 2.88 -10.37 24.72
N HIS A 58 3.72 -10.94 23.85
CA HIS A 58 4.75 -11.89 24.24
C HIS A 58 6.12 -11.24 24.50
N CYS A 59 6.64 -10.46 23.55
CA CYS A 59 7.97 -9.83 23.66
C CYS A 59 7.94 -8.34 24.06
N GLN A 60 6.76 -7.74 24.24
CA GLN A 60 6.58 -6.31 24.57
C GLN A 60 7.10 -5.32 23.52
N GLU A 61 7.60 -5.80 22.38
CA GLU A 61 8.03 -4.99 21.24
C GLU A 61 6.88 -4.11 20.75
N LYS A 62 7.18 -2.84 20.48
CA LYS A 62 6.22 -1.88 19.92
C LYS A 62 6.53 -1.63 18.45
N VAL A 63 5.59 -2.04 17.59
CA VAL A 63 5.70 -1.85 16.14
C VAL A 63 4.65 -0.84 15.69
N PHE A 64 5.10 0.28 15.12
CA PHE A 64 4.20 1.21 14.44
C PHE A 64 3.90 0.71 13.02
N SER A 65 2.62 0.73 12.63
CA SER A 65 2.23 0.41 11.27
C SER A 65 1.09 1.32 10.79
N TYR A 66 1.23 1.86 9.58
CA TYR A 66 0.15 2.60 8.93
C TYR A 66 -1.02 1.68 8.61
N HIS A 67 -2.24 2.20 8.60
CA HIS A 67 -3.43 1.42 8.26
C HIS A 67 -3.42 0.96 6.78
N SER A 68 -4.06 -0.18 6.54
CA SER A 68 -4.29 -0.69 5.18
C SER A 68 -5.52 -0.01 4.55
N CYS A 69 -5.55 0.10 3.22
CA CYS A 69 -6.68 0.69 2.52
C CYS A 69 -7.92 -0.23 2.44
N ARG A 70 -7.78 -1.50 2.85
CA ARG A 70 -8.84 -2.53 2.87
C ARG A 70 -9.51 -2.79 1.52
N ASN A 71 -8.90 -2.37 0.41
CA ASN A 71 -9.41 -2.65 -0.93
C ASN A 71 -9.04 -4.08 -1.34
N ARG A 72 -10.03 -4.86 -1.80
CA ARG A 72 -9.87 -6.26 -2.23
C ARG A 72 -8.91 -6.46 -3.40
N SER A 73 -8.55 -5.42 -4.15
CA SER A 73 -7.59 -5.50 -5.25
C SER A 73 -6.18 -5.10 -4.84
N CYS A 74 -5.97 -4.64 -3.60
CA CYS A 74 -4.67 -4.17 -3.13
C CYS A 74 -3.77 -5.35 -2.70
N PRO A 75 -2.67 -5.65 -3.41
CA PRO A 75 -1.81 -6.78 -3.05
C PRO A 75 -1.16 -6.61 -1.68
N LYS A 76 -0.81 -5.38 -1.28
CA LYS A 76 -0.27 -5.07 0.06
C LYS A 76 -1.26 -5.36 1.20
N CYS A 77 -2.57 -5.36 0.94
CA CYS A 77 -3.57 -5.71 1.97
C CYS A 77 -3.69 -7.21 2.17
N HIS A 78 -3.36 -8.01 1.15
CA HIS A 78 -3.49 -9.46 1.15
C HIS A 78 -2.18 -10.19 1.44
N GLN A 79 -1.06 -9.48 1.43
CA GLN A 79 0.19 -10.00 1.98
C GLN A 79 0.06 -10.11 3.49
N ALA A 80 0.33 -11.30 4.04
CA ALA A 80 0.36 -11.50 5.48
C ALA A 80 1.44 -10.58 6.10
N GLN A 81 1.06 -9.83 7.12
CA GLN A 81 2.05 -9.24 8.02
C GLN A 81 2.49 -10.36 8.95
N ALA A 82 3.72 -10.87 8.76
CA ALA A 82 4.30 -11.81 9.69
C ALA A 82 4.56 -11.09 11.02
N CYS A 83 3.97 -11.59 12.09
CA CYS A 83 4.54 -11.45 13.42
C CYS A 83 5.47 -12.66 13.57
N SER A 84 6.78 -12.46 13.41
CA SER A 84 7.81 -13.42 13.81
C SER A 84 8.25 -13.11 15.22
#